data_AF-A0A2J8MG06-F1
#
_entry.id   AF-A0A2J8MG06-F1
#
_cell.length_a   1.000
_cell.length_b   1.000
_cell.length_c   1.000
_cell.angle_alpha   90.00
_cell.angle_beta   90.00
_cell.angle_gamma   90.00
#
_symmetry.space_group_name_H-M   'P 1'
#
loop_
_entity.id
_entity.type
_entity.pdbx_description
1 polymer ?
#
loop_
_entity_poly.entity_id
_entity_poly.type
_entity_poly.pdbx_seq_one_letter_code
_entity_poly.pdbx_strand_id
1 'polypeptide(L)'
;MTTSALRRQVKNIVHNYSEAEIKVREATSNDPWGPPSSLMSEIADLTFNTVAFTEVMGMLWRRLNDSGKNWRHVYKALTLLDYLLKTGSERVAHQCRENLYTIQTLKDFQYIDRDGKDQGVNVREKVKQVMALLKD
;
A
#
# COMPACT_ATOMS: atom_id res chain seq x y z
N MET A 1 -2.23 22.69 -4.31
CA MET A 1 -2.24 21.35 -4.94
C MET A 1 -0.94 21.17 -5.73
N THR A 2 -0.18 20.11 -5.50
CA THR A 2 1.06 19.83 -6.25
C THR A 2 0.72 19.33 -7.66
N THR A 3 1.62 19.55 -8.63
CA THR A 3 1.44 19.09 -10.03
C THR A 3 1.30 17.56 -10.14
N SER A 4 1.85 16.81 -9.17
CA SER A 4 1.69 15.35 -9.06
C SER A 4 0.27 14.94 -8.70
N ALA A 5 -0.40 15.67 -7.81
CA ALA A 5 -1.78 15.40 -7.40
C ALA A 5 -2.77 15.61 -8.57
N LEU A 6 -2.58 16.69 -9.35
CA LEU A 6 -3.41 16.97 -10.52
C LEU A 6 -3.26 15.90 -11.61
N ARG A 7 -2.02 15.48 -11.92
CA ARG A 7 -1.77 14.38 -12.86
C ARG A 7 -2.41 13.06 -12.40
N ARG A 8 -2.46 12.81 -11.08
CA ARG A 8 -3.12 11.62 -10.52
C ARG A 8 -4.63 11.68 -10.72
N GLN A 9 -5.28 12.83 -10.47
CA GLN A 9 -6.71 13.00 -10.71
C GLN A 9 -7.09 12.75 -12.17
N VAL A 10 -6.32 13.28 -13.13
CA VAL A 10 -6.54 13.02 -14.57
C VAL A 10 -6.45 11.52 -14.87
N LYS A 11 -5.43 10.82 -14.35
CA LYS A 11 -5.32 9.36 -14.51
C LYS A 11 -6.49 8.61 -13.86
N ASN A 12 -7.04 9.11 -12.77
CA ASN A 12 -8.17 8.48 -12.11
C ASN A 12 -9.40 8.43 -13.01
N ILE A 13 -9.69 9.55 -13.67
CA ILE A 13 -10.80 9.70 -14.61
C ILE A 13 -10.60 8.82 -15.85
N VAL A 14 -9.41 8.88 -16.45
CA VAL A 14 -9.11 8.13 -17.70
C VAL A 14 -9.21 6.61 -17.51
N HIS A 15 -8.82 6.11 -16.34
CA HIS A 15 -8.85 4.68 -16.04
C HIS A 15 -10.13 4.22 -15.34
N ASN A 16 -11.09 5.11 -15.10
CA ASN A 16 -12.37 4.83 -14.44
C ASN A 16 -12.21 4.04 -13.11
N TYR A 17 -11.24 4.43 -12.29
CA TYR A 17 -11.01 3.79 -10.99
C TYR A 17 -12.15 4.10 -10.01
N SER A 18 -12.52 3.11 -9.19
CA SER A 18 -13.52 3.31 -8.14
C SER A 18 -13.03 4.28 -7.06
N GLU A 19 -13.95 4.80 -6.23
CA GLU A 19 -13.56 5.63 -5.10
C GLU A 19 -12.62 4.91 -4.13
N ALA A 20 -12.84 3.61 -3.89
CA ALA A 20 -11.98 2.78 -3.06
C ALA A 20 -10.56 2.68 -3.65
N GLU A 21 -10.45 2.41 -4.95
CA GLU A 21 -9.17 2.37 -5.65
C GLU A 21 -8.45 3.74 -5.62
N ILE A 22 -9.19 4.83 -5.79
CA ILE A 22 -8.64 6.20 -5.72
C ILE A 22 -8.04 6.48 -4.34
N LYS A 23 -8.75 6.15 -3.26
CA LYS A 23 -8.26 6.35 -1.88
C LYS A 23 -6.98 5.55 -1.62
N VAL A 24 -6.92 4.28 -2.04
CA VAL A 24 -5.69 3.48 -1.93
C VAL A 24 -4.57 4.07 -2.76
N ARG A 25 -4.83 4.54 -3.98
CA ARG A 25 -3.79 5.19 -4.82
C ARG A 25 -3.27 6.49 -4.25
N GLU A 26 -4.09 7.22 -3.50
CA GLU A 26 -3.70 8.40 -2.76
C GLU A 26 -2.84 8.05 -1.54
N ALA A 27 -3.28 7.10 -0.71
CA ALA A 27 -2.53 6.64 0.45
C ALA A 27 -1.15 6.06 0.06
N THR A 28 -1.05 5.45 -1.12
CA THR A 28 0.16 4.82 -1.67
C THR A 28 0.89 5.67 -2.71
N SER A 29 0.73 6.99 -2.67
CA SER A 29 1.39 7.88 -3.62
C SER A 29 2.92 7.90 -3.48
N ASN A 30 3.63 8.41 -4.51
CA ASN A 30 5.09 8.60 -4.45
C ASN A 30 5.52 9.89 -3.70
N ASP A 31 4.58 10.58 -3.04
CA ASP A 31 4.90 11.77 -2.25
C ASP A 31 5.83 11.38 -1.07
N PRO A 32 6.72 12.26 -0.59
CA PRO A 32 7.75 11.87 0.39
C PRO A 32 7.23 11.65 1.82
N TRP A 33 5.98 12.04 2.12
CA TRP A 33 5.33 11.85 3.43
C TRP A 33 4.39 10.63 3.47
N GLY A 34 4.16 10.07 4.64
CA GLY A 34 3.24 8.93 4.83
C GLY A 34 1.76 9.28 4.59
N PRO A 35 0.89 8.27 4.41
CA PRO A 35 -0.55 8.50 4.30
C PRO A 35 -1.13 9.13 5.58
N PRO A 36 -2.08 10.08 5.47
CA PRO A 36 -2.79 10.60 6.64
C PRO A 36 -3.59 9.49 7.34
N SER A 37 -3.62 9.52 8.68
CA SER A 37 -4.38 8.53 9.46
C SER A 37 -5.88 8.55 9.16
N SER A 38 -6.46 9.72 8.89
CA SER A 38 -7.87 9.85 8.47
C SER A 38 -8.15 9.05 7.19
N LEU A 39 -7.28 9.17 6.19
CA LEU A 39 -7.41 8.44 4.93
C LEU A 39 -7.26 6.93 5.14
N MET A 40 -6.33 6.49 6.00
CA MET A 40 -6.19 5.07 6.34
C MET A 40 -7.41 4.53 7.06
N SER A 41 -8.01 5.31 7.97
CA SER A 41 -9.25 4.96 8.66
C SER A 41 -10.41 4.80 7.69
N GLU A 42 -10.59 5.75 6.76
CA GLU A 42 -11.63 5.65 5.74
C GLU A 42 -11.46 4.42 4.85
N ILE A 43 -10.21 4.05 4.51
CA ILE A 43 -9.93 2.82 3.75
C ILE A 43 -10.23 1.59 4.60
N ALA A 44 -9.94 1.61 5.90
CA ALA A 44 -10.27 0.51 6.80
C ALA A 44 -11.79 0.26 6.85
N ASP A 45 -12.60 1.31 6.95
CA ASP A 45 -14.05 1.20 6.93
C ASP A 45 -14.58 0.57 5.62
N LEU A 46 -13.94 0.91 4.48
CA LEU A 46 -14.29 0.31 3.19
C LEU A 46 -14.04 -1.20 3.14
N THR A 47 -13.11 -1.74 3.92
CA THR A 47 -12.81 -3.19 3.92
C THR A 47 -13.96 -4.05 4.45
N PHE A 48 -14.94 -3.47 5.14
CA PHE A 48 -16.13 -4.18 5.61
C PHE A 48 -17.19 -4.38 4.51
N ASN A 49 -17.12 -3.62 3.41
CA ASN A 49 -17.96 -3.82 2.24
C ASN A 49 -17.31 -4.80 1.26
N THR A 50 -18.03 -5.81 0.78
CA THR A 50 -17.45 -6.88 -0.06
C THR A 50 -16.91 -6.41 -1.41
N VAL A 51 -17.59 -5.46 -2.06
CA VAL A 51 -17.15 -4.94 -3.37
C VAL A 51 -15.93 -4.05 -3.16
N ALA A 52 -16.02 -3.08 -2.24
CA ALA A 52 -14.92 -2.17 -1.94
C ALA A 52 -13.69 -2.91 -1.38
N PHE A 53 -13.87 -3.98 -0.59
CA PHE A 53 -12.78 -4.83 -0.13
C PHE A 53 -11.94 -5.37 -1.30
N THR A 54 -12.61 -5.92 -2.32
CA THR A 54 -11.94 -6.50 -3.49
C THR A 54 -11.14 -5.44 -4.25
N GLU A 55 -11.69 -4.23 -4.35
CA GLU A 55 -11.05 -3.08 -4.98
C GLU A 55 -9.86 -2.56 -4.17
N VAL A 56 -10.03 -2.39 -2.85
CA VAL A 56 -8.97 -1.95 -1.91
C VAL A 56 -7.79 -2.91 -1.96
N MET A 57 -8.04 -4.20 -1.73
CA MET A 57 -7.00 -5.22 -1.71
C MET A 57 -6.38 -5.38 -3.09
N GLY A 58 -7.17 -5.39 -4.16
CA GLY A 58 -6.68 -5.47 -5.53
C GLY A 58 -5.72 -4.34 -5.89
N MET A 59 -6.02 -3.10 -5.50
CA MET A 59 -5.12 -1.97 -5.71
C MET A 59 -3.88 -2.06 -4.81
N LEU A 60 -4.05 -2.47 -3.55
CA LEU A 60 -2.94 -2.62 -2.60
C LEU A 60 -1.91 -3.65 -3.08
N TRP A 61 -2.36 -4.80 -3.61
CA TRP A 61 -1.47 -5.81 -4.21
C TRP A 61 -0.72 -5.29 -5.43
N ARG A 62 -1.38 -4.51 -6.30
CA ARG A 62 -0.68 -3.86 -7.43
C ARG A 62 0.45 -2.94 -6.96
N ARG A 63 0.25 -2.23 -5.84
CA ARG A 63 1.27 -1.35 -5.25
C ARG A 63 2.39 -2.10 -4.53
N LEU A 64 2.10 -3.25 -3.92
CA LEU A 64 3.11 -4.11 -3.32
C LEU A 64 4.05 -4.72 -4.37
N ASN A 65 3.54 -4.95 -5.59
CA ASN A 65 4.33 -5.47 -6.72
C ASN A 65 5.14 -4.40 -7.48
N ASP A 66 5.07 -3.12 -7.08
CA ASP A 66 5.95 -2.09 -7.64
C ASP A 66 7.42 -2.36 -7.26
N SER A 67 8.37 -1.79 -8.02
CA SER A 67 9.79 -2.00 -7.79
C SER A 67 10.66 -0.79 -8.11
N GLY A 68 11.94 -0.85 -7.73
CA GLY A 68 12.96 0.15 -8.04
C GLY A 68 12.56 1.56 -7.59
N LYS A 69 12.53 2.52 -8.53
CA LYS A 69 12.23 3.94 -8.25
C LYS A 69 10.87 4.20 -7.57
N ASN A 70 9.96 3.24 -7.62
CA ASN A 70 8.63 3.30 -7.00
C ASN A 70 8.60 2.72 -5.58
N TRP A 71 9.75 2.55 -4.92
CA TRP A 71 9.83 2.00 -3.56
C TRP A 71 8.86 2.62 -2.55
N ARG A 72 8.51 3.91 -2.69
CA ARG A 72 7.52 4.57 -1.80
C ARG A 72 6.12 4.01 -1.96
N HIS A 73 5.73 3.57 -3.17
CA HIS A 73 4.45 2.88 -3.36
C HIS A 73 4.41 1.62 -2.52
N VAL A 74 5.47 0.81 -2.57
CA VAL A 74 5.60 -0.44 -1.82
C VAL A 74 5.62 -0.18 -0.31
N TYR A 75 6.47 0.74 0.14
CA TYR A 75 6.58 1.11 1.56
C TYR A 75 5.24 1.62 2.13
N LYS A 76 4.55 2.49 1.40
CA LYS A 76 3.24 3.02 1.85
C LYS A 76 2.13 1.98 1.73
N ALA A 77 2.19 1.07 0.75
CA ALA A 77 1.25 -0.05 0.67
C ALA A 77 1.40 -0.98 1.88
N LEU A 78 2.64 -1.27 2.30
CA LEU A 78 2.90 -2.02 3.54
C LEU A 78 2.46 -1.25 4.79
N THR A 79 2.62 0.08 4.79
CA THR A 79 2.14 0.93 5.90
C THR A 79 0.62 0.91 6.02
N LEU A 80 -0.08 1.02 4.89
CA LEU A 80 -1.53 0.88 4.85
C LEU A 80 -1.94 -0.54 5.25
N LEU A 81 -1.24 -1.57 4.77
CA LEU A 81 -1.56 -2.95 5.12
C LEU A 81 -1.39 -3.23 6.62
N ASP A 82 -0.32 -2.72 7.24
CA ASP A 82 -0.11 -2.78 8.69
C ASP A 82 -1.27 -2.16 9.48
N TYR A 83 -1.80 -1.03 9.00
CA TYR A 83 -2.98 -0.40 9.60
C TYR A 83 -4.25 -1.25 9.41
N LEU A 84 -4.50 -1.72 8.18
CA LEU A 84 -5.67 -2.54 7.86
C LEU A 84 -5.69 -3.87 8.61
N LEU A 85 -4.54 -4.49 8.87
CA LEU A 85 -4.44 -5.69 9.69
C LEU A 85 -4.85 -5.46 11.16
N LYS A 86 -4.74 -4.22 11.66
CA LYS A 86 -5.07 -3.85 13.03
C LYS A 86 -6.50 -3.34 13.20
N THR A 87 -7.05 -2.68 12.18
CA THR A 87 -8.31 -1.93 12.32
C THR A 87 -9.35 -2.25 11.26
N GLY A 88 -8.99 -2.98 10.21
CA GLY A 88 -9.88 -3.34 9.11
C GLY A 88 -10.65 -4.63 9.37
N SER A 89 -11.29 -5.13 8.31
CA SER A 89 -11.97 -6.42 8.31
C SER A 89 -10.98 -7.58 8.49
N GLU A 90 -11.36 -8.60 9.26
CA GLU A 90 -10.63 -9.87 9.42
C GLU A 90 -10.27 -10.54 8.08
N ARG A 91 -11.04 -10.24 7.02
CA ARG A 91 -10.78 -10.71 5.66
C ARG A 91 -9.41 -10.25 5.14
N VAL A 92 -8.89 -9.11 5.61
CA VAL A 92 -7.56 -8.62 5.24
C VAL A 92 -6.50 -9.61 5.72
N ALA A 93 -6.54 -10.02 6.99
CA ALA A 93 -5.61 -10.98 7.55
C ALA A 93 -5.70 -12.33 6.83
N HIS A 94 -6.92 -12.81 6.53
CA HIS A 94 -7.11 -14.04 5.77
C HIS A 94 -6.45 -13.99 4.39
N GLN A 95 -6.72 -12.95 3.59
CA GLN A 95 -6.16 -12.82 2.24
C GLN A 95 -4.63 -12.65 2.27
N CYS A 96 -4.09 -11.97 3.27
CA CYS A 96 -2.64 -11.85 3.45
C CYS A 96 -1.97 -13.16 3.81
N ARG A 97 -2.60 -14.02 4.63
CA ARG A 97 -2.07 -15.36 4.93
C ARG A 97 -2.08 -16.27 3.69
N GLU A 98 -3.11 -16.19 2.85
CA GLU A 98 -3.15 -16.92 1.58
C GLU A 98 -2.05 -16.48 0.60
N ASN A 99 -1.68 -15.20 0.63
CA ASN A 99 -0.69 -14.60 -0.26
C ASN A 99 0.63 -14.26 0.47
N LEU A 100 0.93 -14.97 1.57
CA LEU A 100 2.02 -14.63 2.49
C LEU A 100 3.37 -14.59 1.77
N TYR A 101 3.59 -15.48 0.79
CA TYR A 101 4.81 -15.52 0.00
C TYR A 101 5.10 -14.20 -0.71
N THR A 102 4.08 -13.57 -1.32
CA THR A 102 4.21 -12.27 -2.00
C THR A 102 4.67 -11.17 -1.06
N ILE A 103 4.20 -11.17 0.20
CA ILE A 103 4.67 -10.22 1.21
C ILE A 103 6.11 -10.57 1.64
N GLN A 104 6.42 -11.86 1.75
CA GLN A 104 7.72 -12.34 2.21
C GLN A 104 8.85 -11.99 1.24
N THR A 105 8.64 -12.00 -0.07
CA THR A 105 9.68 -11.63 -1.06
C THR A 105 10.16 -10.18 -0.89
N LEU A 106 9.34 -9.29 -0.32
CA LEU A 106 9.70 -7.90 -0.07
C LEU A 106 10.76 -7.74 1.04
N LYS A 107 11.09 -8.81 1.79
CA LYS A 107 12.23 -8.83 2.73
C LYS A 107 13.57 -8.62 2.03
N ASP A 108 13.65 -8.92 0.75
CA ASP A 108 14.87 -8.79 -0.05
C ASP A 108 14.80 -7.59 -1.02
N PHE A 109 13.80 -6.71 -0.87
CA PHE A 109 13.62 -5.55 -1.73
C PHE A 109 14.87 -4.66 -1.75
N GLN A 110 15.38 -4.34 -2.95
CA GLN A 110 16.58 -3.51 -3.14
C GLN A 110 16.25 -2.24 -3.93
N TYR A 111 16.70 -1.09 -3.41
CA TYR A 111 16.74 0.14 -4.19
C TYR A 111 17.73 1.13 -3.57
N ILE A 112 18.77 1.48 -4.33
CA ILE A 112 19.70 2.56 -4.02
C ILE A 112 19.31 3.76 -4.89
N ASP A 113 19.10 4.91 -4.27
CA ASP A 113 18.75 6.12 -5.00
C ASP A 113 19.97 6.79 -5.67
N ARG A 114 19.73 7.94 -6.31
CA ARG A 114 20.77 8.65 -7.07
C ARG A 114 21.87 9.24 -6.20
N ASP A 115 21.59 9.43 -4.91
CA ASP A 115 22.54 9.96 -3.94
C ASP A 115 23.31 8.83 -3.24
N GLY A 116 23.14 7.59 -3.69
CA GLY A 116 23.79 6.41 -3.12
C GLY A 116 23.12 5.91 -1.84
N LYS A 117 21.94 6.42 -1.48
CA LYS A 117 21.24 6.01 -0.26
C LYS A 117 20.38 4.77 -0.52
N ASP A 118 20.54 3.75 0.32
CA ASP A 118 19.65 2.58 0.33
C ASP A 118 18.28 2.99 0.88
N GLN A 119 17.30 3.07 0.00
CA GLN A 119 15.90 3.29 0.33
C GLN A 119 15.12 1.98 0.46
N GLY A 120 15.66 0.88 -0.06
CA GLY A 120 15.09 -0.46 0.07
C GLY A 120 15.06 -0.94 1.52
N VAL A 121 16.01 -0.50 2.35
CA VAL A 121 16.01 -0.78 3.80
C VAL A 121 14.69 -0.43 4.48
N ASN A 122 14.04 0.68 4.10
CA ASN A 122 12.76 1.09 4.68
C ASN A 122 11.65 0.06 4.40
N VAL A 123 11.63 -0.48 3.19
CA VAL A 123 10.68 -1.52 2.77
C VAL A 123 10.95 -2.80 3.55
N ARG A 124 12.22 -3.24 3.62
CA ARG A 124 12.61 -4.47 4.32
C ARG A 124 12.27 -4.43 5.81
N GLU A 125 12.51 -3.30 6.49
CA GLU A 125 12.15 -3.14 7.90
C GLU A 125 10.63 -3.13 8.11
N LYS A 126 9.87 -2.47 7.22
CA LYS A 126 8.39 -2.45 7.32
C LYS A 126 7.78 -3.84 7.09
N VAL A 127 8.31 -4.63 6.15
CA VAL A 127 7.86 -6.00 5.92
C VAL A 127 8.03 -6.87 7.15
N LYS A 128 9.14 -6.74 7.89
CA LYS A 128 9.35 -7.51 9.13
C LYS A 128 8.23 -7.26 10.14
N GLN A 129 7.78 -6.01 10.27
CA GLN A 129 6.67 -5.63 11.17
C GLN A 129 5.35 -6.26 10.71
N VAL A 130 5.00 -6.14 9.42
CA VAL A 130 3.79 -6.75 8.87
C VAL A 130 3.80 -8.28 9.01
N MET A 131 4.94 -8.91 8.75
CA MET A 131 5.10 -10.36 8.87
C MET A 131 5.00 -10.87 10.31
N ALA A 132 5.35 -10.05 11.30
CA ALA A 132 5.13 -10.41 12.71
C ALA A 132 3.63 -10.51 13.00
N LEU A 133 2.85 -9.50 12.58
CA LEU A 133 1.39 -9.48 12.78
C LEU A 133 0.64 -10.63 12.11
N LEU A 134 1.15 -11.14 10.99
CA LEU A 134 0.50 -12.24 10.27
C LEU A 134 0.80 -13.63 10.85
N LYS A 135 1.85 -13.73 11.66
CA LYS A 135 2.32 -14.98 12.28
C LYS A 135 1.85 -15.16 13.73
N ASP A 136 1.49 -14.05 14.38
CA ASP A 136 0.77 -14.05 15.65
C ASP A 136 -0.68 -14.55 15.45
#